data_AF-A0A7C5Q6S9-F1
#
_entry.id   AF-A0A7C5Q6S9-F1
#
_cell.length_a   1.000
_cell.length_b   1.000
_cell.length_c   1.000
_cell.angle_alpha   90.00
_cell.angle_beta   90.00
_cell.angle_gamma   90.00
#
_symmetry.space_group_name_H-M   'P 1'
#
loop_
_entity.id
_entity.type
_entity.pdbx_description
1 polymer ?
#
loop_
_entity_poly.entity_id
_entity_poly.type
_entity_poly.pdbx_seq_one_letter_code
_entity_poly.pdbx_strand_id
1 'polypeptide(L)'
;MKKEKKILFQLFVVCIFGVSPGISGCRAESESHDYRTDPEIPVDIQDTQDLIDSSDHVDIAEIVDTTDGRDTPSECTPTGAENTLEACSDNIDNDCNGWKDCDDFDCSDFCGGENTDELCHNGIDDDNNTFTDCDDRQCKDFCHEDTDETCSDNKDNDQDGKNDCEDGGCKDGACVSSSVCPKENTNALCSDNLDNDGDGYKDCEDFSCSRNANVSVCPCPSDGECTNQTCSDNIDNDNNGYKDCDDFGCSRNPNVTVCNTEVTDALCSDGIDNDGDTYKDCEDFDCTRIISVTVCCPH
;
A
#
# COMPACT_ATOMS: atom_id res chain seq x y z
N MET A 1 -44.36 -7.24 30.48
CA MET A 1 -45.34 -6.50 29.65
C MET A 1 -44.95 -5.03 29.56
N LYS A 2 -44.16 -4.66 28.54
CA LYS A 2 -44.12 -3.31 27.97
C LYS A 2 -43.85 -3.52 26.47
N LYS A 3 -44.80 -3.09 25.65
CA LYS A 3 -44.74 -3.16 24.18
C LYS A 3 -44.20 -1.83 23.70
N GLU A 4 -43.05 -1.82 23.04
CA GLU A 4 -42.63 -0.70 22.22
C GLU A 4 -42.91 -1.05 20.76
N LYS A 5 -43.82 -0.27 20.16
CA LYS A 5 -44.00 -0.15 18.72
C LYS A 5 -43.28 1.14 18.32
N LYS A 6 -42.47 1.12 17.26
CA LYS A 6 -42.36 2.20 16.25
C LYS A 6 -41.48 1.71 15.08
N ILE A 7 -42.12 1.39 13.95
CA ILE A 7 -42.18 2.14 12.67
C ILE A 7 -41.09 1.65 11.71
N LEU A 8 -41.53 0.84 10.75
CA LEU A 8 -40.79 0.35 9.59
C LEU A 8 -40.97 1.37 8.45
N PHE A 9 -39.90 2.01 8.00
CA PHE A 9 -39.91 2.86 6.81
C PHE A 9 -39.64 1.98 5.59
N GLN A 10 -40.67 1.71 4.78
CA GLN A 10 -40.50 1.04 3.50
C GLN A 10 -39.96 2.06 2.48
N LEU A 11 -38.74 1.82 2.00
CA LEU A 11 -38.20 2.51 0.84
C LEU A 11 -38.73 1.83 -0.42
N PHE A 12 -39.62 2.52 -1.15
CA PHE A 12 -40.02 2.15 -2.50
C PHE A 12 -38.84 2.46 -3.45
N VAL A 13 -38.16 1.44 -3.94
CA VAL A 13 -37.28 1.56 -5.11
C VAL A 13 -38.12 1.21 -6.35
N VAL A 14 -38.37 2.23 -7.16
CA VAL A 14 -39.03 2.11 -8.46
C VAL A 14 -38.04 1.52 -9.45
N CYS A 15 -38.32 0.30 -9.93
CA CYS A 15 -37.65 -0.26 -11.10
C CYS A 15 -38.10 0.49 -12.36
N ILE A 16 -37.16 1.10 -13.09
CA ILE A 16 -37.35 1.49 -14.49
C ILE A 16 -36.47 0.58 -15.34
N PHE A 17 -37.13 -0.27 -16.13
CA PHE A 17 -36.54 -1.00 -17.25
C PHE A 17 -36.24 -0.03 -18.40
N GLY A 18 -35.02 -0.09 -18.94
CA GLY A 18 -34.62 0.54 -20.19
C GLY A 18 -33.47 -0.23 -20.82
N VAL A 19 -33.58 -0.49 -22.12
CA VAL A 19 -32.95 -1.59 -22.86
C VAL A 19 -31.89 -1.05 -23.83
N SER A 20 -30.64 -1.54 -23.70
CA SER A 20 -29.58 -1.75 -24.74
C SER A 20 -29.00 -0.53 -25.52
N PRO A 21 -27.97 -0.71 -26.40
CA PRO A 21 -26.58 -1.12 -26.13
C PRO A 21 -25.52 -0.24 -26.85
N GLY A 22 -24.27 -0.28 -26.37
CA GLY A 22 -23.05 -0.07 -27.17
C GLY A 22 -22.64 1.37 -27.53
N ILE A 23 -21.42 1.75 -27.12
CA ILE A 23 -20.37 2.32 -27.99
C ILE A 23 -19.06 2.36 -27.18
N SER A 24 -18.02 1.80 -27.80
CA SER A 24 -16.62 1.78 -27.40
C SER A 24 -16.01 3.17 -27.21
N GLY A 25 -14.97 3.25 -26.36
CA GLY A 25 -14.04 4.37 -26.38
C GLY A 25 -13.14 4.41 -25.16
N CYS A 26 -12.00 3.70 -25.22
CA CYS A 26 -10.88 3.93 -24.32
C CYS A 26 -10.26 5.31 -24.61
N ARG A 27 -10.01 6.11 -23.58
CA ARG A 27 -8.96 7.14 -23.63
C ARG A 27 -8.36 7.32 -22.23
N ALA A 28 -7.06 7.08 -22.15
CA ALA A 28 -6.18 7.47 -21.06
C ALA A 28 -5.67 8.89 -21.33
N GLU A 29 -5.78 9.79 -20.35
CA GLU A 29 -5.00 11.03 -20.15
C GLU A 29 -5.06 11.27 -18.62
N SER A 30 -4.01 11.29 -17.79
CA SER A 30 -2.77 12.09 -17.79
C SER A 30 -3.00 13.57 -18.10
N GLU A 31 -3.67 14.28 -17.21
CA GLU A 31 -3.81 15.72 -17.28
C GLU A 31 -2.70 16.44 -16.49
N SER A 32 -1.67 16.83 -17.23
CA SER A 32 -0.85 18.01 -16.94
C SER A 32 -1.61 19.25 -17.46
N HIS A 33 -1.94 20.19 -16.57
CA HIS A 33 -2.56 21.46 -16.96
C HIS A 33 -1.53 22.43 -17.56
N ASP A 34 -1.75 22.86 -18.81
CA ASP A 34 -1.19 24.10 -19.37
C ASP A 34 -2.32 24.95 -19.98
N TYR A 35 -2.18 26.26 -19.79
CA TYR A 35 -3.09 27.35 -20.09
C TYR A 35 -3.43 27.49 -21.58
N ARG A 36 -4.65 27.98 -21.90
CA ARG A 36 -4.89 29.23 -22.69
C ARG A 36 -6.35 29.49 -23.13
N THR A 37 -6.83 30.69 -22.71
CA THR A 37 -7.51 31.79 -23.45
C THR A 37 -8.92 31.70 -24.09
N ASP A 38 -9.66 32.80 -23.82
CA ASP A 38 -10.69 33.55 -24.60
C ASP A 38 -12.19 33.23 -24.40
N PRO A 39 -13.16 34.18 -24.66
CA PRO A 39 -13.10 35.65 -24.89
C PRO A 39 -14.20 36.50 -24.16
N GLU A 40 -14.20 37.81 -24.46
CA GLU A 40 -14.85 39.02 -23.91
C GLU A 40 -16.39 39.27 -24.01
N ILE A 41 -16.95 39.99 -22.99
CA ILE A 41 -17.90 41.18 -22.99
C ILE A 41 -19.42 40.96 -23.32
N PRO A 42 -20.45 41.74 -22.80
CA PRO A 42 -20.43 43.07 -22.14
C PRO A 42 -21.25 43.29 -20.83
N VAL A 43 -21.02 44.48 -20.28
CA VAL A 43 -21.58 45.19 -19.10
C VAL A 43 -22.98 45.78 -19.33
N ASP A 44 -23.80 45.86 -18.27
CA ASP A 44 -24.93 46.81 -18.16
C ASP A 44 -25.00 47.40 -16.73
N ILE A 45 -25.14 48.73 -16.65
CA ILE A 45 -25.19 49.55 -15.43
C ILE A 45 -26.44 50.44 -15.53
N GLN A 46 -27.45 50.21 -14.68
CA GLN A 46 -28.49 51.18 -14.32
C GLN A 46 -28.87 50.94 -12.84
N ASP A 47 -28.44 51.80 -11.90
CA ASP A 47 -29.09 53.05 -11.47
C ASP A 47 -30.25 52.83 -10.47
N THR A 48 -29.92 52.90 -9.18
CA THR A 48 -30.80 53.49 -8.15
C THR A 48 -29.94 54.19 -7.09
N GLN A 49 -29.77 55.50 -7.27
CA GLN A 49 -29.35 56.43 -6.23
C GLN A 49 -30.47 56.64 -5.19
N ASP A 50 -30.06 57.07 -3.99
CA ASP A 50 -30.84 57.66 -2.88
C ASP A 50 -31.18 56.72 -1.70
N LEU A 51 -30.29 56.70 -0.69
CA LEU A 51 -30.49 57.43 0.57
C LEU A 51 -29.14 57.58 1.31
N ILE A 52 -28.72 58.82 1.49
CA ILE A 52 -27.55 59.26 2.27
C ILE A 52 -28.10 59.78 3.61
N ASP A 53 -27.64 59.25 4.76
CA ASP A 53 -27.21 60.07 5.91
C ASP A 53 -26.46 59.23 6.96
N SER A 54 -25.47 59.87 7.58
CA SER A 54 -24.67 59.48 8.76
C SER A 54 -23.45 58.58 8.55
N SER A 55 -22.36 59.23 8.15
CA SER A 55 -20.95 59.05 8.53
C SER A 55 -20.65 58.09 9.69
N ASP A 56 -19.78 57.10 9.46
CA ASP A 56 -18.36 57.15 9.85
C ASP A 56 -17.59 55.90 9.38
N HIS A 57 -16.58 56.17 8.53
CA HIS A 57 -15.36 55.40 8.22
C HIS A 57 -15.40 53.94 7.70
N VAL A 58 -14.97 53.84 6.43
CA VAL A 58 -14.44 52.71 5.65
C VAL A 58 -13.21 52.11 6.36
N ASP A 59 -13.03 50.79 6.45
CA ASP A 59 -12.19 50.06 5.49
C ASP A 59 -12.59 48.59 5.31
N ILE A 60 -12.51 48.16 4.04
CA ILE A 60 -12.61 46.80 3.55
C ILE A 60 -11.20 46.20 3.54
N ALA A 61 -10.98 45.10 4.24
CA ALA A 61 -9.95 44.10 3.98
C ALA A 61 -10.47 42.77 4.55
N GLU A 62 -11.06 41.94 3.69
CA GLU A 62 -10.41 40.76 3.08
C GLU A 62 -10.55 39.53 4.00
N ILE A 63 -11.23 38.54 3.44
CA ILE A 63 -11.47 37.23 4.03
C ILE A 63 -10.12 36.53 4.09
N VAL A 64 -9.54 36.40 5.27
CA VAL A 64 -8.31 35.58 5.43
C VAL A 64 -8.75 34.13 5.51
N ASP A 65 -8.39 33.40 4.46
CA ASP A 65 -8.54 31.96 4.30
C ASP A 65 -7.68 31.22 5.32
N THR A 66 -8.31 30.35 6.10
CA THR A 66 -7.67 29.50 7.10
C THR A 66 -7.15 28.23 6.45
N THR A 67 -5.96 28.28 5.85
CA THR A 67 -5.14 27.08 5.60
C THR A 67 -3.66 27.43 5.62
N ASP A 68 -2.90 26.66 6.40
CA ASP A 68 -1.44 26.61 6.56
C ASP A 68 -0.92 27.30 7.83
N GLY A 69 -0.27 26.52 8.69
CA GLY A 69 0.28 26.88 10.00
C GLY A 69 1.53 27.75 9.92
N ARG A 70 1.59 28.68 8.98
CA ARG A 70 2.66 29.68 8.90
C ARG A 70 2.25 30.87 9.75
N ASP A 71 2.78 30.95 10.96
CA ASP A 71 2.85 32.22 11.65
C ASP A 71 3.63 33.20 10.74
N THR A 72 2.92 34.17 10.19
CA THR A 72 3.57 35.30 9.51
C THR A 72 4.52 35.99 10.50
N PRO A 73 5.76 36.35 10.10
CA PRO A 73 6.80 36.80 11.01
C PRO A 73 6.45 38.21 11.48
N SER A 74 5.69 38.32 12.57
CA SER A 74 5.33 39.62 13.11
C SER A 74 6.25 40.11 14.21
N GLU A 75 7.07 39.27 14.88
CA GLU A 75 8.15 39.72 15.79
C GLU A 75 9.33 38.71 15.95
N CYS A 76 9.84 38.09 14.87
CA CYS A 76 11.10 37.33 14.98
C CYS A 76 12.30 38.30 15.02
N THR A 77 13.16 38.19 16.04
CA THR A 77 14.41 38.95 16.15
C THR A 77 15.58 37.98 16.05
N PRO A 78 16.40 38.02 14.98
CA PRO A 78 17.50 37.08 14.83
C PRO A 78 18.50 37.19 15.99
N THR A 79 18.68 36.10 16.72
CA THR A 79 19.57 36.00 17.87
C THR A 79 20.84 35.21 17.53
N GLY A 80 20.86 34.46 16.41
CA GLY A 80 21.99 33.62 16.02
C GLY A 80 21.71 32.71 14.83
N ALA A 81 22.53 31.68 14.67
CA ALA A 81 22.20 30.53 13.83
C ALA A 81 21.60 29.45 14.73
N GLU A 82 20.71 28.64 14.20
CA GLU A 82 20.03 27.59 14.95
C GLU A 82 20.81 26.27 14.92
N ASN A 83 22.05 26.33 15.38
CA ASN A 83 23.00 25.21 15.28
C ASN A 83 23.83 25.02 16.55
N THR A 84 23.24 25.33 17.69
CA THR A 84 23.82 25.07 19.00
C THR A 84 22.76 24.44 19.90
N LEU A 85 23.16 23.60 20.85
CA LEU A 85 22.23 22.97 21.79
C LEU A 85 21.29 23.98 22.46
N GLU A 86 21.80 25.15 22.84
CA GLU A 86 20.99 26.21 23.45
C GLU A 86 20.01 26.86 22.47
N ALA A 87 20.35 26.94 21.18
CA ALA A 87 19.51 27.54 20.15
C ALA A 87 18.45 26.56 19.65
N CYS A 88 18.71 25.26 19.75
CA CYS A 88 17.84 24.17 19.33
C CYS A 88 16.89 23.68 20.43
N SER A 89 16.79 24.39 21.56
CA SER A 89 15.97 23.97 22.70
C SER A 89 15.37 25.15 23.50
N ASP A 90 15.39 26.36 22.94
CA ASP A 90 14.92 27.58 23.62
C ASP A 90 13.53 28.06 23.17
N ASN A 91 12.88 27.35 22.25
CA ASN A 91 11.57 27.69 21.67
C ASN A 91 11.56 29.00 20.88
N ILE A 92 12.71 29.43 20.37
CA ILE A 92 12.87 30.64 19.59
C ILE A 92 13.45 30.26 18.22
N ASP A 93 12.82 30.77 17.15
CA ASP A 93 13.36 30.76 15.79
C ASP A 93 14.55 31.75 15.76
N ASN A 94 15.76 31.23 15.91
CA ASN A 94 16.95 32.04 16.19
C ASN A 94 17.56 32.61 14.91
N ASP A 95 17.34 31.94 13.77
CA ASP A 95 17.79 32.37 12.45
C ASP A 95 16.68 33.02 11.58
N CYS A 96 15.44 33.01 12.08
CA CYS A 96 14.22 33.53 11.48
C CYS A 96 13.83 32.86 10.14
N ASN A 97 14.11 31.57 9.97
CA ASN A 97 13.79 30.81 8.76
C ASN A 97 12.37 30.20 8.76
N GLY A 98 11.64 30.33 9.88
CA GLY A 98 10.27 29.85 10.07
C GLY A 98 10.17 28.47 10.72
N TRP A 99 11.28 27.87 11.08
CA TRP A 99 11.40 26.65 11.87
C TRP A 99 12.09 26.99 13.19
N LYS A 100 11.86 26.21 14.23
CA LYS A 100 12.44 26.45 15.55
C LYS A 100 12.75 25.14 16.26
N ASP A 101 13.74 25.16 17.14
CA ASP A 101 14.24 24.00 17.86
C ASP A 101 14.47 22.80 16.91
N CYS A 102 13.94 21.63 17.24
CA CYS A 102 14.09 20.40 16.47
C CYS A 102 13.30 20.35 15.17
N ASP A 103 12.40 21.30 14.97
CA ASP A 103 11.75 21.47 13.67
C ASP A 103 12.70 22.16 12.66
N ASP A 104 13.79 22.77 13.12
CA ASP A 104 14.83 23.38 12.27
C ASP A 104 15.86 22.34 11.77
N PHE A 105 16.13 22.37 10.47
CA PHE A 105 17.10 21.48 9.82
C PHE A 105 18.54 21.71 10.32
N ASP A 106 18.90 22.95 10.69
CA ASP A 106 20.23 23.27 11.22
C ASP A 106 20.44 22.71 12.64
N CYS A 107 19.37 22.25 13.31
CA CYS A 107 19.38 21.63 14.62
C CYS A 107 19.55 20.10 14.62
N SER A 108 19.70 19.47 13.45
CA SER A 108 19.80 18.01 13.32
C SER A 108 20.87 17.35 14.19
N ASP A 109 21.96 18.08 14.50
CA ASP A 109 23.07 17.57 15.31
C ASP A 109 22.87 17.77 16.84
N PHE A 110 21.84 18.51 17.24
CA PHE A 110 21.67 19.03 18.61
C PHE A 110 20.35 18.68 19.28
N CYS A 111 19.35 18.27 18.51
CA CYS A 111 18.20 17.57 19.04
C CYS A 111 18.66 16.23 19.55
N GLY A 112 18.41 15.95 20.84
CA GLY A 112 18.93 14.80 21.54
C GLY A 112 18.61 13.55 20.75
N GLY A 113 19.58 13.08 19.96
CA GLY A 113 19.25 12.20 18.87
C GLY A 113 18.70 10.88 19.38
N GLU A 114 17.55 10.49 18.88
CA GLU A 114 17.10 9.11 18.91
C GLU A 114 17.93 8.33 17.87
N ASN A 115 19.21 8.14 18.18
CA ASN A 115 20.23 7.68 17.21
C ASN A 115 21.13 6.59 17.79
N THR A 116 20.59 5.81 18.71
CA THR A 116 21.21 4.62 19.28
C THR A 116 20.18 3.53 19.39
N ASP A 117 20.61 2.27 19.32
CA ASP A 117 19.76 1.09 19.48
C ASP A 117 18.85 1.19 20.71
N GLU A 118 19.38 1.65 21.85
CA GLU A 118 18.60 1.79 23.09
C GLU A 118 17.57 2.92 23.10
N LEU A 119 17.78 3.98 22.31
CA LEU A 119 16.81 5.07 22.20
C LEU A 119 15.70 4.70 21.20
N CYS A 120 16.09 4.02 20.12
CA CYS A 120 15.20 3.61 19.04
C CYS A 120 14.30 2.40 19.32
N HIS A 121 14.32 1.84 20.54
CA HIS A 121 13.55 0.63 20.91
C HIS A 121 13.00 0.70 22.35
N ASN A 122 12.81 1.90 22.90
CA ASN A 122 12.40 2.07 24.29
C ASN A 122 10.95 2.51 24.49
N GLY A 123 10.21 2.79 23.41
CA GLY A 123 8.81 3.21 23.47
C GLY A 123 8.62 4.67 23.86
N ILE A 124 9.65 5.51 23.76
CA ILE A 124 9.67 6.91 24.17
C ILE A 124 10.19 7.76 23.01
N ASP A 125 9.46 8.82 22.70
CA ASP A 125 9.92 9.94 21.89
C ASP A 125 11.01 10.72 22.68
N ASP A 126 12.27 10.30 22.52
CA ASP A 126 13.41 10.82 23.29
C ASP A 126 13.84 12.23 22.85
N ASP A 127 13.53 12.60 21.61
CA ASP A 127 13.88 13.91 21.04
C ASP A 127 12.68 14.90 20.97
N ASN A 128 11.49 14.43 21.36
CA ASN A 128 10.22 15.14 21.42
C ASN A 128 9.72 15.66 20.06
N ASN A 129 10.03 14.97 18.96
CA ASN A 129 9.63 15.34 17.61
C ASN A 129 8.32 14.68 17.12
N THR A 130 7.60 13.97 18.02
CA THR A 130 6.34 13.23 17.81
C THR A 130 6.44 11.86 17.14
N PHE A 131 7.60 11.51 16.58
CA PHE A 131 7.90 10.16 16.14
C PHE A 131 8.53 9.39 17.30
N THR A 132 8.45 8.06 17.27
CA THR A 132 8.93 7.22 18.38
C THR A 132 9.55 5.97 17.78
N ASP A 133 10.72 5.61 18.26
CA ASP A 133 11.42 4.40 17.89
C ASP A 133 11.62 4.31 16.36
N CYS A 134 11.25 3.19 15.73
CA CYS A 134 11.44 2.99 14.29
C CYS A 134 10.53 3.84 13.38
N ASP A 135 9.52 4.50 13.95
CA ASP A 135 8.80 5.55 13.22
C ASP A 135 9.64 6.84 13.09
N ASP A 136 10.71 6.99 13.89
CA ASP A 136 11.65 8.09 13.81
C ASP A 136 12.67 7.92 12.68
N ARG A 137 12.93 9.02 11.96
CA ARG A 137 13.87 9.02 10.84
C ARG A 137 15.32 8.83 11.26
N GLN A 138 15.71 9.30 12.44
CA GLN A 138 17.05 9.18 13.01
C GLN A 138 17.34 7.75 13.46
N CYS A 139 16.30 6.96 13.71
CA CYS A 139 16.41 5.54 14.05
C CYS A 139 16.62 4.61 12.87
N LYS A 140 16.59 5.14 11.64
CA LYS A 140 16.68 4.34 10.42
C LYS A 140 17.86 3.35 10.40
N ASP A 141 19.03 3.74 10.91
CA ASP A 141 20.23 2.88 10.90
C ASP A 141 20.18 1.74 11.95
N PHE A 142 19.24 1.81 12.91
CA PHE A 142 19.04 0.83 13.98
C PHE A 142 17.80 -0.03 13.76
N CYS A 143 16.89 0.41 12.89
CA CYS A 143 15.63 -0.25 12.57
C CYS A 143 15.77 -1.15 11.34
N HIS A 144 16.52 -2.23 11.51
CA HIS A 144 16.86 -3.16 10.44
C HIS A 144 16.69 -4.59 10.90
N GLU A 145 15.90 -5.34 10.14
CA GLU A 145 15.69 -6.77 10.31
C GLU A 145 16.16 -7.53 9.04
N ASP A 146 17.40 -7.28 8.62
CA ASP A 146 17.92 -7.74 7.32
C ASP A 146 19.33 -8.38 7.39
N THR A 147 19.78 -8.71 8.60
CA THR A 147 21.08 -9.36 8.87
C THR A 147 20.90 -10.71 9.56
N ASP A 148 21.91 -11.58 9.45
CA ASP A 148 21.89 -12.89 10.15
C ASP A 148 21.69 -12.72 11.66
N GLU A 149 22.26 -11.67 12.25
CA GLU A 149 22.16 -11.38 13.67
C GLU A 149 20.75 -10.92 14.08
N THR A 150 20.13 -10.01 13.34
CA THR A 150 18.78 -9.48 13.64
C THR A 150 17.70 -10.50 13.31
N CYS A 151 17.91 -11.34 12.29
CA CYS A 151 16.96 -12.38 11.88
C CYS A 151 17.01 -13.66 12.74
N SER A 152 17.74 -13.67 13.86
CA SER A 152 17.84 -14.85 14.73
C SER A 152 17.93 -14.54 16.23
N ASP A 153 17.61 -13.31 16.64
CA ASP A 153 17.73 -12.85 18.02
C ASP A 153 16.39 -12.80 18.78
N ASN A 154 15.29 -13.18 18.13
CA ASN A 154 13.92 -13.18 18.64
C ASN A 154 13.40 -11.79 19.01
N LYS A 155 13.94 -10.74 18.40
CA LYS A 155 13.42 -9.37 18.51
C LYS A 155 12.87 -8.90 17.17
N ASP A 156 11.90 -8.01 17.28
CA ASP A 156 11.35 -7.24 16.19
C ASP A 156 12.22 -5.96 16.10
N ASN A 157 13.25 -6.02 15.25
CA ASN A 157 14.32 -5.01 15.19
C ASN A 157 13.94 -3.80 14.35
N ASP A 158 12.89 -3.89 13.53
CA ASP A 158 12.36 -2.77 12.77
C ASP A 158 10.94 -2.34 13.19
N GLN A 159 10.37 -3.02 14.19
CA GLN A 159 9.12 -2.73 14.88
C GLN A 159 7.87 -2.81 13.98
N ASP A 160 7.92 -3.68 12.96
CA ASP A 160 6.79 -3.93 12.06
C ASP A 160 5.75 -4.90 12.64
N GLY A 161 6.06 -5.52 13.79
CA GLY A 161 5.23 -6.48 14.50
C GLY A 161 5.57 -7.95 14.20
N LYS A 162 6.63 -8.22 13.44
CA LYS A 162 7.16 -9.55 13.17
C LYS A 162 8.60 -9.64 13.64
N ASN A 163 9.08 -10.85 13.87
CA ASN A 163 10.45 -11.06 14.28
C ASN A 163 11.08 -12.26 13.57
N ASP A 164 12.40 -12.25 13.51
CA ASP A 164 13.22 -13.25 12.86
C ASP A 164 12.65 -13.64 11.48
N CYS A 165 12.44 -14.93 11.23
CA CYS A 165 11.97 -15.42 9.95
C CYS A 165 10.46 -15.25 9.71
N GLU A 166 9.70 -14.75 10.68
CA GLU A 166 8.35 -14.26 10.42
C GLU A 166 8.41 -12.96 9.61
N ASP A 167 9.51 -12.20 9.72
CA ASP A 167 9.70 -10.89 9.10
C ASP A 167 10.05 -10.94 7.60
N GLY A 168 9.53 -9.97 6.85
CA GLY A 168 9.73 -9.86 5.40
C GLY A 168 11.13 -9.40 5.00
N GLY A 169 11.73 -8.50 5.78
CA GLY A 169 13.12 -8.08 5.68
C GLY A 169 14.08 -9.25 5.82
N CYS A 170 13.76 -10.22 6.68
CA CYS A 170 14.54 -11.45 6.80
C CYS A 170 14.37 -12.42 5.63
N LYS A 171 13.14 -12.61 5.13
CA LYS A 171 12.85 -13.53 4.01
C LYS A 171 13.44 -13.05 2.68
N ASP A 172 13.39 -11.75 2.43
CA ASP A 172 13.84 -11.12 1.18
C ASP A 172 15.22 -10.44 1.31
N GLY A 173 15.81 -10.46 2.51
CA GLY A 173 17.10 -9.84 2.83
C GLY A 173 18.24 -10.43 2.01
N ALA A 174 18.82 -9.62 1.12
CA ALA A 174 19.94 -10.02 0.28
C ALA A 174 21.21 -10.42 1.07
N CYS A 175 21.28 -9.97 2.33
CA CYS A 175 22.38 -10.20 3.25
C CYS A 175 22.12 -11.30 4.28
N VAL A 176 20.91 -11.90 4.28
CA VAL A 176 20.55 -12.99 5.18
C VAL A 176 20.95 -14.32 4.56
N SER A 177 21.74 -15.09 5.28
CA SER A 177 22.13 -16.44 4.91
C SER A 177 20.91 -17.34 4.88
N SER A 178 20.82 -18.20 3.87
CA SER A 178 19.77 -19.22 3.76
C SER A 178 19.78 -20.26 4.90
N SER A 179 20.76 -20.18 5.81
CA SER A 179 20.81 -21.00 7.02
C SER A 179 20.09 -20.37 8.21
N VAL A 180 19.88 -19.06 8.21
CA VAL A 180 19.19 -18.32 9.29
C VAL A 180 17.69 -18.49 9.14
N CYS A 181 17.18 -18.18 7.95
CA CYS A 181 15.83 -18.54 7.52
C CYS A 181 15.92 -19.59 6.41
N PRO A 182 15.85 -20.89 6.77
CA PRO A 182 15.75 -21.95 5.78
C PRO A 182 14.47 -21.78 4.96
N LYS A 183 14.29 -22.59 3.91
CA LYS A 183 13.02 -22.64 3.18
C LYS A 183 12.34 -23.96 3.44
N GLU A 184 11.10 -23.95 3.90
CA GLU A 184 10.28 -25.14 4.03
C GLU A 184 9.61 -25.47 2.70
N ASN A 185 10.40 -26.00 1.75
CA ASN A 185 9.96 -26.04 0.35
C ASN A 185 10.25 -27.37 -0.36
N THR A 186 10.49 -28.43 0.42
CA THR A 186 10.73 -29.78 -0.07
C THR A 186 9.80 -30.77 0.61
N ASN A 187 9.50 -31.89 -0.05
CA ASN A 187 8.68 -32.96 0.53
C ASN A 187 9.16 -33.44 1.91
N ALA A 188 10.47 -33.40 2.18
CA ALA A 188 11.01 -33.86 3.46
C ALA A 188 10.77 -32.86 4.59
N LEU A 189 10.82 -31.56 4.28
CA LEU A 189 10.60 -30.47 5.23
C LEU A 189 9.10 -30.28 5.46
N CYS A 190 8.32 -30.25 4.39
CA CYS A 190 6.85 -30.12 4.41
C CYS A 190 6.08 -31.35 4.93
N SER A 191 6.73 -32.28 5.64
CA SER A 191 6.07 -33.43 6.27
C SER A 191 6.75 -33.93 7.55
N ASP A 192 7.60 -33.11 8.17
CA ASP A 192 8.34 -33.45 9.38
C ASP A 192 7.71 -32.91 10.68
N ASN A 193 6.60 -32.17 10.59
CA ASN A 193 5.86 -31.52 11.69
C ASN A 193 6.66 -30.44 12.42
N LEU A 194 7.68 -29.87 11.77
CA LEU A 194 8.42 -28.72 12.24
C LEU A 194 8.04 -27.49 11.41
N ASP A 195 8.33 -26.32 11.95
CA ASP A 195 8.33 -25.06 11.23
C ASP A 195 9.80 -24.83 10.86
N ASN A 196 10.18 -25.18 9.63
CA ASN A 196 11.58 -25.21 9.24
C ASN A 196 12.09 -23.85 8.75
N ASP A 197 11.20 -22.98 8.27
CA ASP A 197 11.55 -21.63 7.85
C ASP A 197 11.21 -20.56 8.89
N GLY A 198 10.57 -20.93 10.00
CA GLY A 198 10.37 -20.09 11.17
C GLY A 198 9.28 -19.05 10.99
N ASP A 199 8.31 -19.27 10.10
CA ASP A 199 7.27 -18.29 9.79
C ASP A 199 5.92 -18.49 10.50
N GLY A 200 5.89 -19.44 11.44
CA GLY A 200 4.75 -19.76 12.27
C GLY A 200 3.81 -20.81 11.67
N TYR A 201 4.05 -21.24 10.43
CA TYR A 201 3.30 -22.30 9.76
C TYR A 201 4.14 -23.58 9.65
N LYS A 202 3.49 -24.73 9.47
CA LYS A 202 4.16 -26.04 9.45
C LYS A 202 3.61 -26.95 8.39
N ASP A 203 4.48 -27.73 7.77
CA ASP A 203 4.14 -28.71 6.77
C ASP A 203 3.15 -28.12 5.74
N CYS A 204 2.01 -28.79 5.53
CA CYS A 204 1.02 -28.37 4.55
C CYS A 204 0.11 -27.23 5.01
N GLU A 205 0.26 -26.76 6.26
CA GLU A 205 -0.35 -25.51 6.72
C GLU A 205 0.49 -24.29 6.29
N ASP A 206 1.76 -24.52 5.92
CA ASP A 206 2.65 -23.49 5.36
C ASP A 206 2.37 -23.28 3.86
N PHE A 207 2.36 -22.01 3.45
CA PHE A 207 2.23 -21.58 2.05
C PHE A 207 3.45 -21.93 1.20
N SER A 208 4.66 -21.93 1.75
CA SER A 208 5.92 -22.37 1.10
C SER A 208 5.88 -23.86 0.73
N CYS A 209 5.01 -24.63 1.40
CA CYS A 209 4.71 -26.02 1.10
C CYS A 209 3.46 -26.18 0.24
N SER A 210 2.31 -25.68 0.70
CA SER A 210 1.00 -25.91 0.07
C SER A 210 0.85 -25.25 -1.31
N ARG A 211 1.56 -24.14 -1.55
CA ARG A 211 1.55 -23.42 -2.84
C ARG A 211 2.78 -23.68 -3.68
N ASN A 212 3.59 -24.69 -3.31
CA ASN A 212 4.81 -25.01 -4.01
C ASN A 212 4.65 -26.22 -4.92
N ALA A 213 4.76 -25.94 -6.21
CA ALA A 213 4.79 -26.86 -7.33
C ALA A 213 5.67 -28.12 -7.13
N ASN A 214 6.79 -27.98 -6.43
CA ASN A 214 7.77 -29.05 -6.24
C ASN A 214 7.50 -29.92 -5.00
N VAL A 215 6.50 -29.55 -4.19
CA VAL A 215 6.07 -30.26 -2.99
C VAL A 215 4.82 -31.06 -3.32
N SER A 216 4.95 -32.38 -3.36
CA SER A 216 3.86 -33.33 -3.65
C SER A 216 3.29 -34.00 -2.40
N VAL A 217 3.92 -33.82 -1.24
CA VAL A 217 3.49 -34.46 0.02
C VAL A 217 2.23 -33.81 0.60
N CYS A 218 1.94 -32.58 0.20
CA CYS A 218 0.74 -31.86 0.58
C CYS A 218 -0.41 -32.18 -0.36
N PRO A 219 -1.34 -33.09 0.02
CA PRO A 219 -2.52 -33.32 -0.77
C PRO A 219 -3.37 -32.05 -0.79
N CYS A 220 -4.02 -31.79 -1.93
CA CYS A 220 -5.05 -30.79 -2.00
C CYS A 220 -6.10 -31.05 -0.89
N PRO A 221 -6.39 -30.08 0.00
CA PRO A 221 -7.40 -30.23 1.03
C PRO A 221 -8.74 -30.67 0.41
N SER A 222 -9.60 -31.34 1.18
CA SER A 222 -10.91 -31.78 0.67
C SER A 222 -11.84 -30.62 0.27
N ASP A 223 -11.56 -29.45 0.83
CA ASP A 223 -12.11 -28.12 0.59
C ASP A 223 -11.13 -27.24 -0.21
N GLY A 224 -10.09 -27.81 -0.80
CA GLY A 224 -9.05 -27.07 -1.51
C GLY A 224 -9.33 -26.91 -3.00
N GLU A 225 -9.00 -25.72 -3.51
CA GLU A 225 -9.08 -25.35 -4.91
C GLU A 225 -7.76 -25.67 -5.64
N CYS A 226 -7.42 -26.96 -5.73
CA CYS A 226 -6.09 -27.39 -6.19
C CYS A 226 -6.08 -28.72 -6.97
N THR A 227 -7.22 -29.12 -7.52
CA THR A 227 -7.33 -30.26 -8.45
C THR A 227 -7.96 -29.82 -9.75
N ASN A 228 -7.72 -30.52 -10.86
CA ASN A 228 -8.41 -30.24 -12.13
C ASN A 228 -9.95 -30.22 -12.02
N GLN A 229 -10.54 -30.91 -11.04
CA GLN A 229 -11.99 -30.94 -10.88
C GLN A 229 -12.52 -29.74 -10.10
N THR A 230 -11.77 -29.26 -9.10
CA THR A 230 -12.11 -28.09 -8.29
C THR A 230 -11.76 -26.80 -9.03
N CYS A 231 -10.64 -26.79 -9.74
CA CYS A 231 -10.20 -25.68 -10.58
C CYS A 231 -10.97 -25.48 -11.90
N SER A 232 -12.14 -26.10 -12.07
CA SER A 232 -12.93 -25.98 -13.31
C SER A 232 -14.44 -26.16 -13.08
N ASP A 233 -14.92 -25.98 -11.85
CA ASP A 233 -16.32 -26.19 -11.48
C ASP A 233 -17.11 -24.89 -11.21
N ASN A 234 -16.47 -23.73 -11.36
CA ASN A 234 -17.02 -22.38 -11.13
C ASN A 234 -17.45 -22.11 -9.67
N ILE A 235 -16.94 -22.90 -8.73
CA ILE A 235 -17.19 -22.78 -7.30
C ILE A 235 -15.89 -22.42 -6.61
N ASP A 236 -15.95 -21.42 -5.74
CA ASP A 236 -14.88 -21.10 -4.80
C ASP A 236 -14.91 -22.19 -3.72
N ASN A 237 -14.09 -23.24 -3.89
CA ASN A 237 -14.10 -24.44 -3.06
C ASN A 237 -13.47 -24.17 -1.70
N ASP A 238 -12.47 -23.28 -1.62
CA ASP A 238 -11.75 -22.94 -0.39
C ASP A 238 -12.28 -21.67 0.29
N ASN A 239 -13.24 -20.97 -0.33
CA ASN A 239 -13.90 -19.75 0.11
C ASN A 239 -12.96 -18.54 0.31
N ASN A 240 -11.88 -18.47 -0.47
CA ASN A 240 -10.93 -17.35 -0.41
C ASN A 240 -11.31 -16.14 -1.29
N GLY A 241 -12.39 -16.26 -2.07
CA GLY A 241 -12.93 -15.22 -2.96
C GLY A 241 -12.50 -15.33 -4.42
N TYR A 242 -11.63 -16.28 -4.76
CA TYR A 242 -11.19 -16.60 -6.11
C TYR A 242 -11.79 -17.94 -6.56
N LYS A 243 -11.84 -18.19 -7.87
CA LYS A 243 -12.51 -19.37 -8.44
C LYS A 243 -11.74 -19.91 -9.62
N ASP A 244 -11.78 -21.22 -9.78
CA ASP A 244 -11.15 -21.96 -10.85
C ASP A 244 -9.72 -21.44 -11.08
N CYS A 245 -9.39 -21.05 -12.31
CA CYS A 245 -8.07 -20.58 -12.69
C CYS A 245 -7.74 -19.16 -12.23
N ASP A 246 -8.74 -18.38 -11.80
CA ASP A 246 -8.49 -17.12 -11.10
C ASP A 246 -7.87 -17.35 -9.71
N ASP A 247 -7.96 -18.58 -9.17
CA ASP A 247 -7.35 -18.96 -7.90
C ASP A 247 -5.86 -19.30 -8.05
N PHE A 248 -5.01 -18.81 -7.13
CA PHE A 248 -3.59 -19.13 -7.12
C PHE A 248 -3.29 -20.60 -6.76
N GLY A 249 -4.15 -21.26 -6.00
CA GLY A 249 -4.13 -22.70 -5.73
C GLY A 249 -4.34 -23.55 -6.99
N CYS A 250 -4.91 -22.95 -8.04
CA CYS A 250 -5.08 -23.54 -9.37
C CYS A 250 -4.01 -23.07 -10.36
N SER A 251 -3.93 -21.77 -10.65
CA SER A 251 -3.03 -21.20 -11.66
C SER A 251 -1.54 -21.45 -11.37
N ARG A 252 -1.14 -21.51 -10.09
CA ARG A 252 0.27 -21.76 -9.71
C ARG A 252 0.56 -23.22 -9.35
N ASN A 253 -0.42 -24.11 -9.50
CA ASN A 253 -0.26 -25.52 -9.17
C ASN A 253 0.03 -26.34 -10.43
N PRO A 254 1.24 -26.90 -10.59
CA PRO A 254 1.62 -27.65 -11.79
C PRO A 254 0.85 -28.98 -11.93
N ASN A 255 0.22 -29.46 -10.85
CA ASN A 255 -0.63 -30.64 -10.90
C ASN A 255 -2.03 -30.32 -11.45
N VAL A 256 -2.36 -29.03 -11.56
CA VAL A 256 -3.58 -28.51 -12.19
C VAL A 256 -3.24 -28.17 -13.64
N THR A 257 -3.70 -29.04 -14.55
CA THR A 257 -3.50 -28.89 -16.00
C THR A 257 -4.62 -28.11 -16.67
N VAL A 258 -5.76 -27.92 -16.00
CA VAL A 258 -6.93 -27.24 -16.58
C VAL A 258 -6.71 -25.74 -16.78
N CYS A 259 -5.84 -25.12 -15.99
CA CYS A 259 -5.50 -23.69 -16.11
C CYS A 259 -4.30 -23.41 -17.01
N ASN A 260 -3.59 -24.43 -17.48
CA ASN A 260 -2.39 -24.28 -18.30
C ASN A 260 -2.71 -24.50 -19.79
N THR A 261 -3.85 -23.99 -20.25
CA THR A 261 -4.34 -24.26 -21.60
C THR A 261 -3.92 -23.21 -22.61
N GLU A 262 -3.59 -21.97 -22.23
CA GLU A 262 -3.20 -20.91 -23.19
C GLU A 262 -1.67 -20.68 -23.30
N VAL A 263 -0.91 -21.75 -23.54
CA VAL A 263 0.58 -21.70 -23.53
C VAL A 263 1.25 -22.04 -24.86
N THR A 264 0.50 -21.97 -25.96
CA THR A 264 1.02 -22.26 -27.31
C THR A 264 0.71 -21.15 -28.28
N ASP A 265 1.55 -20.95 -29.31
CA ASP A 265 1.30 -19.95 -30.36
C ASP A 265 -0.09 -20.06 -30.98
N ALA A 266 -0.64 -21.28 -31.08
CA ALA A 266 -1.95 -21.50 -31.68
C ALA A 266 -3.11 -21.06 -30.77
N LEU A 267 -2.93 -21.11 -29.45
CA LEU A 267 -3.95 -20.75 -28.47
C LEU A 267 -3.84 -19.26 -28.12
N CYS A 268 -2.61 -18.75 -28.02
CA CYS A 268 -2.30 -17.34 -27.83
C CYS A 268 -2.55 -16.43 -29.06
N SER A 269 -3.30 -16.90 -30.05
CA SER A 269 -3.64 -16.11 -31.26
C SER A 269 -4.96 -16.49 -31.93
N ASP A 270 -5.83 -17.23 -31.23
CA ASP A 270 -7.11 -17.70 -31.77
C ASP A 270 -8.32 -16.84 -31.38
N GLY A 271 -8.14 -15.81 -30.54
CA GLY A 271 -9.20 -14.89 -30.12
C GLY A 271 -10.16 -15.47 -29.08
N ILE A 272 -9.80 -16.60 -28.48
CA ILE A 272 -10.56 -17.32 -27.46
C ILE A 272 -9.76 -17.26 -26.15
N ASP A 273 -10.49 -17.15 -25.05
CA ASP A 273 -9.96 -17.30 -23.70
C ASP A 273 -9.96 -18.81 -23.41
N ASN A 274 -8.80 -19.45 -23.52
CA ASN A 274 -8.67 -20.90 -23.55
C ASN A 274 -8.44 -21.50 -22.15
N ASP A 275 -8.07 -20.71 -21.15
CA ASP A 275 -7.92 -21.12 -19.73
C ASP A 275 -8.98 -20.52 -18.80
N GLY A 276 -9.82 -19.62 -19.30
CA GLY A 276 -11.02 -19.12 -18.64
C GLY A 276 -10.75 -18.00 -17.64
N ASP A 277 -9.60 -17.34 -17.69
CA ASP A 277 -9.17 -16.29 -16.75
C ASP A 277 -9.63 -14.86 -17.17
N THR A 278 -10.45 -14.78 -18.22
CA THR A 278 -11.00 -13.58 -18.88
C THR A 278 -10.05 -12.82 -19.79
N TYR A 279 -8.77 -13.17 -19.82
CA TYR A 279 -7.80 -12.63 -20.75
C TYR A 279 -7.70 -13.52 -22.00
N LYS A 280 -7.13 -12.99 -23.08
CA LYS A 280 -7.11 -13.65 -24.40
C LYS A 280 -5.84 -13.32 -25.14
N ASP A 281 -5.32 -14.32 -25.85
CA ASP A 281 -4.17 -14.18 -26.72
C ASP A 281 -3.02 -13.43 -26.03
N CYS A 282 -2.44 -12.43 -26.67
CA CYS A 282 -1.34 -11.66 -26.10
C CYS A 282 -1.74 -10.63 -25.04
N GLU A 283 -3.05 -10.50 -24.75
CA GLU A 283 -3.53 -9.77 -23.57
C GLU A 283 -3.46 -10.66 -22.30
N ASP A 284 -3.24 -11.96 -22.48
CA ASP A 284 -3.07 -12.96 -21.43
C ASP A 284 -1.64 -13.01 -20.89
N PHE A 285 -1.51 -13.08 -19.55
CA PHE A 285 -0.21 -13.19 -18.90
C PHE A 285 0.47 -14.53 -19.13
N ASP A 286 -0.27 -15.61 -19.31
CA ASP A 286 0.28 -16.94 -19.57
C ASP A 286 0.88 -17.02 -20.97
N CYS A 287 0.27 -16.34 -21.95
CA CYS A 287 0.83 -16.17 -23.28
C CYS A 287 2.11 -15.31 -23.33
N THR A 288 2.27 -14.37 -22.40
CA THR A 288 3.44 -13.47 -22.37
C THR A 288 4.58 -13.95 -21.48
N ARG A 289 4.31 -14.83 -20.50
CA ARG A 289 5.32 -15.36 -19.57
C ARG A 289 6.01 -16.63 -20.06
N ILE A 290 5.45 -17.30 -21.07
CA ILE A 290 5.99 -18.54 -21.62
C ILE A 290 6.95 -18.21 -22.79
N ILE A 291 8.25 -18.44 -22.61
CA ILE A 291 9.29 -18.15 -23.63
C ILE A 291 9.07 -18.92 -24.95
N SER A 292 8.35 -20.04 -24.92
CA SER A 292 8.03 -20.79 -26.15
C SER A 292 6.89 -20.18 -26.97
N VAL A 293 6.12 -19.25 -26.42
CA VAL A 293 5.10 -18.48 -27.16
C VAL A 293 5.79 -17.30 -27.83
N THR A 294 5.89 -17.34 -29.15
CA THR A 294 6.55 -16.33 -29.97
C THR A 294 5.59 -15.31 -30.57
N VAL A 295 4.29 -15.65 -30.65
CA VAL A 295 3.27 -14.80 -31.28
C VAL A 295 3.02 -13.47 -30.54
N CYS A 296 3.37 -13.39 -29.24
CA CYS A 296 3.16 -12.22 -28.39
C CYS A 296 4.39 -11.33 -28.19
N CYS A 297 5.55 -11.72 -28.72
CA CYS A 297 6.73 -10.85 -28.71
C CYS A 297 6.70 -9.86 -29.89
N PRO A 298 6.81 -8.53 -29.65
CA PRO A 298 7.12 -7.60 -30.73
C PRO A 298 8.56 -7.87 -31.22
N HIS A 299 8.70 -8.11 -32.54
CA HIS A 299 9.99 -8.23 -33.23
C HIS A 299 10.87 -6.99 -33.10
#